data_AF-A0A8J6BA23-F1
#
_entry.id   AF-A0A8J6BA23-F1
#
_cell.length_a   1.000
_cell.length_b   1.000
_cell.length_c   1.000
_cell.angle_alpha   90.00
_cell.angle_beta   90.00
_cell.angle_gamma   90.00
#
_symmetry.space_group_name_H-M   'P 1'
#
loop_
_entity.id
_entity.type
_entity.pdbx_description
1 polymer ?
#
loop_
_entity_poly.entity_id
_entity_poly.type
_entity_poly.pdbx_seq_one_letter_code
_entity_poly.pdbx_strand_id
1 'polypeptide(L)'
;MTCQARCSYVDREVLWGHRFNPVLTLETGFYEVDYTTFHDTYETPTPACSAKQLEELQRGDRLFHHLHTPQQIEGTQNGAPRSDNNN
;
A
#
# COMPACT_ATOMS: atom_id res chain seq x y z
N MET A 1 11.35 26.40 30.08
CA MET A 1 12.57 25.63 29.76
C MET A 1 12.44 25.08 28.37
N THR A 2 13.53 25.00 27.60
CA THR A 2 13.56 24.38 26.26
C THR A 2 14.52 23.18 26.28
N CYS A 3 14.18 22.09 25.58
CA CYS A 3 14.97 20.86 25.49
C CYS A 3 15.24 20.52 24.01
N GLN A 4 16.42 19.97 23.73
CA GLN A 4 16.80 19.47 22.40
C GLN A 4 17.47 18.10 22.54
N ALA A 5 16.97 17.12 21.79
CA ALA A 5 17.59 15.81 21.61
C ALA A 5 17.94 15.61 20.12
N ARG A 6 19.12 15.04 19.84
CA ARG A 6 19.62 14.81 18.48
C ARG A 6 20.23 13.41 18.39
N CYS A 7 19.96 12.71 17.29
CA CYS A 7 20.60 11.46 16.91
C CYS A 7 20.86 11.46 15.39
N SER A 8 21.74 10.59 14.92
CA SER A 8 22.07 10.42 13.51
C SER A 8 22.30 8.95 13.21
N TYR A 9 22.09 8.56 11.95
CA TYR A 9 22.37 7.21 11.45
C TYR A 9 23.34 7.28 10.28
N VAL A 10 24.35 6.40 10.26
CA VAL A 10 25.22 6.21 9.09
C VAL A 10 24.61 5.19 8.12
N ASP A 11 25.13 5.10 6.90
CA ASP A 11 24.57 4.23 5.84
C ASP A 11 24.34 2.77 6.28
N ARG A 12 25.22 2.25 7.14
CA ARG A 12 25.14 0.86 7.65
C ARG A 12 24.10 0.66 8.75
N GLU A 13 23.61 1.73 9.35
CA GLU A 13 22.59 1.70 10.41
C GLU A 13 21.17 1.79 9.82
N VAL A 14 21.04 2.06 8.52
CA VAL A 14 19.77 2.06 7.80
C VAL A 14 19.53 0.70 7.15
N LEU A 15 18.72 -0.14 7.80
CA LEU A 15 18.45 -1.50 7.35
C LEU A 15 17.29 -1.53 6.33
N TRP A 16 17.61 -1.76 5.05
CA TRP A 16 16.60 -1.93 4.00
C TRP A 16 15.83 -3.24 4.16
N GLY A 17 14.50 -3.16 4.11
CA GLY A 17 13.64 -4.33 4.22
C GLY A 17 13.45 -4.85 5.65
N HIS A 18 13.65 -3.98 6.65
CA HIS A 18 13.34 -4.27 8.05
C HIS A 18 12.11 -3.50 8.52
N ARG A 19 11.42 -4.04 9.54
CA ARG A 19 10.32 -3.39 10.27
C ARG A 19 10.58 -3.46 11.77
N PHE A 20 10.10 -2.45 12.51
CA PHE A 20 10.13 -2.48 13.97
C PHE A 20 9.13 -3.48 14.54
N ASN A 21 9.51 -4.11 15.65
CA ASN A 21 8.59 -4.91 16.45
C ASN A 21 7.45 -4.02 17.00
N PRO A 22 6.20 -4.52 17.04
CA PRO A 22 5.14 -3.84 17.77
C PRO A 22 5.46 -3.83 19.27
N VAL A 23 5.56 -2.64 19.85
CA VAL A 23 5.88 -2.47 21.28
C VAL A 23 4.71 -1.98 22.13
N LEU A 24 3.60 -1.63 21.49
CA LEU A 24 2.41 -1.13 22.17
C LEU A 24 1.35 -2.23 22.23
N THR A 25 0.96 -2.61 23.43
CA THR A 25 -0.12 -3.58 23.69
C THR A 25 -1.24 -2.91 24.49
N LEU A 26 -2.46 -3.44 24.38
CA LEU A 26 -3.61 -3.03 25.19
C LEU A 26 -3.94 -4.18 26.14
N GLU A 27 -3.53 -4.05 27.40
CA GLU A 27 -3.74 -5.06 28.43
C GLU A 27 -4.66 -4.53 29.53
N THR A 28 -5.73 -5.27 29.82
CA THR A 28 -6.72 -4.91 30.86
C THR A 28 -7.27 -3.47 30.76
N GLY A 29 -7.37 -2.93 29.54
CA GLY A 29 -7.89 -1.58 29.29
C GLY A 29 -6.86 -0.46 29.37
N PHE A 30 -5.58 -0.79 29.57
CA PHE A 30 -4.48 0.17 29.58
C PHE A 30 -3.49 -0.13 28.45
N TYR A 31 -2.93 0.93 27.87
CA TYR A 31 -1.84 0.79 26.92
C TYR A 31 -0.52 0.61 27.67
N GLU A 32 0.19 -0.46 27.34
CA GLU A 32 1.52 -0.77 27.86
C GLU A 32 2.55 -0.72 26.73
N VAL A 33 3.75 -0.24 27.06
CA VAL A 33 4.88 -0.12 26.12
C VAL A 33 6.02 -1.01 26.60
N ASP A 34 6.40 -1.99 25.80
CA ASP A 34 7.60 -2.79 26.03
C ASP A 34 8.84 -2.08 25.50
N TYR A 35 9.60 -1.44 26.39
CA TYR A 35 10.85 -0.77 26.03
C TYR A 35 12.01 -1.74 25.79
N THR A 36 11.89 -3.02 26.17
CA THR A 36 12.97 -4.00 25.98
C THR A 36 13.18 -4.34 24.51
N THR A 37 12.08 -4.32 23.73
CA THR A 37 12.07 -4.61 22.28
C THR A 37 11.97 -3.35 21.42
N PHE A 38 12.11 -2.16 22.00
CA PHE A 38 11.92 -0.86 21.30
C PHE A 38 12.82 -0.68 20.07
N HIS A 39 14.05 -1.17 20.13
CA HIS A 39 15.02 -1.05 19.05
C HIS A 39 15.03 -2.29 18.13
N ASP A 40 14.27 -3.33 18.48
CA ASP A 40 14.30 -4.59 17.77
C ASP A 40 13.57 -4.47 16.42
N THR A 41 14.16 -5.10 15.41
CA THR A 41 13.62 -5.14 14.06
C THR A 41 13.61 -6.57 13.53
N TYR A 42 12.75 -6.82 12.54
CA TYR A 42 12.67 -8.08 11.81
C TYR A 42 12.68 -7.83 10.31
N GLU A 43 13.23 -8.78 9.55
CA GLU A 43 13.26 -8.75 8.09
C GLU A 43 11.86 -8.98 7.49
N THR A 44 11.55 -8.27 6.41
CA THR A 44 10.31 -8.42 5.65
C THR A 44 10.61 -8.45 4.14
N PRO A 45 9.86 -9.23 3.34
CA PRO A 45 9.97 -9.19 1.88
C PRO A 45 9.82 -7.77 1.36
N THR A 46 10.88 -7.24 0.76
CA THR A 46 10.95 -5.86 0.26
C THR A 46 11.68 -5.87 -1.07
N PRO A 47 11.17 -5.18 -2.10
CA PRO A 47 11.81 -5.18 -3.41
C PRO A 47 13.19 -4.52 -3.34
N ALA A 48 14.19 -5.18 -3.93
CA ALA A 48 15.57 -4.69 -4.02
C ALA A 48 15.72 -3.71 -5.20
N CYS A 49 14.98 -2.60 -5.15
CA CYS A 49 15.03 -1.56 -6.16
C CYS A 49 14.94 -0.18 -5.52
N SER A 50 15.41 0.84 -6.23
CA SER A 50 15.22 2.22 -5.78
C SER A 50 13.73 2.59 -5.81
N ALA A 51 13.33 3.56 -4.98
CA ALA A 51 11.95 4.07 -4.98
C ALA A 51 11.51 4.56 -6.38
N LYS A 52 12.43 5.14 -7.15
CA LYS A 52 12.19 5.56 -8.54
C LYS A 52 11.86 4.38 -9.45
N GLN A 53 12.68 3.32 -9.41
CA GLN A 53 12.43 2.12 -10.20
C GLN A 53 11.11 1.45 -9.79
N LEU A 54 10.79 1.42 -8.48
CA LEU A 54 9.53 0.89 -7.99
C LEU A 54 8.33 1.65 -8.57
N GLU A 55 8.41 2.98 -8.63
CA GLU A 55 7.37 3.82 -9.25
C GLU A 55 7.23 3.54 -10.75
N GLU A 56 8.34 3.40 -11.47
CA GLU A 56 8.35 3.08 -12.90
C GLU A 56 7.70 1.72 -13.18
N LEU A 57 8.01 0.70 -12.37
CA LEU A 57 7.38 -0.63 -12.45
C LEU A 57 5.87 -0.56 -12.18
N GLN A 58 5.47 0.14 -11.11
CA GLN A 58 4.05 0.33 -10.78
C GLN A 58 3.28 1.07 -11.89
N ARG A 59 3.91 2.05 -12.54
CA ARG A 59 3.32 2.75 -13.69
C ARG A 59 3.19 1.80 -14.88
N GLY A 60 4.21 1.01 -15.19
CA GLY A 60 4.16 -0.02 -16.23
C GLY A 60 3.02 -1.01 -16.00
N ASP A 61 2.92 -1.59 -14.81
CA ASP A 61 1.87 -2.53 -14.43
C ASP A 61 0.46 -1.93 -14.56
N ARG A 62 0.29 -0.66 -14.14
CA ARG A 62 -0.98 0.07 -14.30
C ARG A 62 -1.37 0.25 -15.76
N LEU A 63 -0.41 0.49 -16.66
CA LEU A 63 -0.68 0.59 -18.09
C LEU A 63 -1.13 -0.75 -18.67
N PHE A 64 -0.51 -1.86 -18.28
CA PHE A 64 -0.93 -3.20 -18.69
C PHE A 64 -2.35 -3.56 -18.21
N HIS A 65 -2.69 -3.20 -16.96
CA HIS A 65 -4.03 -3.45 -16.42
C HIS A 65 -5.14 -2.67 -17.14
N HIS A 66 -4.87 -1.43 -17.55
CA HIS A 66 -5.84 -0.62 -18.30
C HIS A 66 -6.14 -1.19 -19.69
N LEU A 67 -5.11 -1.71 -20.38
CA LEU A 67 -5.25 -2.28 -21.73
C LEU A 67 -6.04 -3.60 -21.76
N HIS A 68 -6.09 -4.33 -20.65
CA HIS A 68 -6.79 -5.63 -20.56
C HIS A 68 -8.20 -5.54 -19.97
N THR A 69 -8.80 -4.34 -19.92
CA THR A 69 -10.23 -4.21 -19.62
C THR A 69 -11.00 -4.80 -20.81
N PRO A 70 -11.78 -5.90 -20.68
CA PRO A 70 -12.57 -6.39 -21.79
C PRO A 70 -13.61 -5.33 -22.11
N GLN A 71 -13.52 -4.73 -23.29
CA GLN A 71 -14.66 -3.98 -23.83
C GLN A 71 -15.79 -4.99 -24.01
N GLN A 72 -16.85 -4.86 -23.20
CA GLN A 72 -18.10 -5.54 -23.49
C GLN A 72 -18.56 -5.06 -24.87
N ILE A 73 -18.47 -5.96 -25.85
CA ILE A 73 -19.06 -5.78 -27.17
C ILE A 73 -20.57 -5.77 -26.93
N GLU A 74 -21.20 -4.59 -26.94
CA GLU A 74 -22.65 -4.45 -27.04
C GLU A 74 -23.07 -4.98 -28.42
N GLY A 75 -23.42 -6.28 -28.44
CA GLY A 75 -23.99 -6.95 -29.59
C GLY A 75 -25.41 -6.48 -29.86
N THR A 76 -25.58 -5.89 -31.02
CA THR A 76 -26.82 -5.51 -31.71
C THR A 76 -27.86 -6.63 -31.71
N GLN A 77 -29.12 -6.34 -31.33
CA GLN A 77 -30.29 -7.06 -31.83
C GLN A 77 -31.38 -6.06 -32.26
N ASN A 78 -31.89 -6.29 -33.47
CA ASN A 78 -32.72 -5.41 -34.29
C ASN A 78 -34.24 -5.57 -34.01
N GLY A 79 -34.99 -4.48 -34.19
CA GLY A 79 -36.38 -4.35 -34.72
C GLY A 79 -37.53 -5.16 -34.07
N ALA A 80 -38.53 -4.56 -33.42
CA ALA A 80 -39.68 -3.75 -33.91
C ALA A 80 -41.01 -4.47 -33.52
N PRO A 81 -42.23 -3.87 -33.51
CA PRO A 81 -42.61 -2.46 -33.73
C PRO A 81 -43.46 -1.86 -32.57
N ARG A 82 -43.85 -0.60 -32.77
CA ARG A 82 -44.78 0.21 -31.96
C ARG A 82 -46.14 -0.48 -31.71
N SER A 83 -46.71 -0.24 -30.53
CA SER A 83 -48.16 -0.20 -30.30
C SER A 83 -48.47 0.80 -29.18
N ASP A 84 -49.58 1.50 -29.38
CA ASP A 84 -49.96 2.77 -28.78
C ASP A 84 -50.59 2.68 -27.38
N ASN A 85 -50.64 3.86 -26.74
CA ASN A 85 -51.73 4.40 -25.92
C ASN A 85 -52.04 3.87 -24.50
N ASN A 86 -52.04 4.87 -23.59
CA ASN A 86 -53.01 5.20 -22.54
C ASN A 86 -53.34 4.19 -21.43
N ASN A 87 -52.92 4.52 -20.20
CA ASN A 87 -53.80 5.13 -19.18
C ASN A 87 -52.97 5.68 -18.03
#